data_AF-A0A920HZ70-F1
#
_entry.id   AF-A0A920HZ70-F1
#
_cell.length_a   1.000
_cell.length_b   1.000
_cell.length_c   1.000
_cell.angle_alpha   90.00
_cell.angle_beta   90.00
_cell.angle_gamma   90.00
#
_symmetry.space_group_name_H-M   'P 1'
#
loop_
_entity.id
_entity.type
_entity.pdbx_description
1 polymer ?
#
loop_
_entity_poly.entity_id
_entity_poly.type
_entity_poly.pdbx_seq_one_letter_code
_entity_poly.pdbx_strand_id
1 'polypeptide(L)' 'MLLIERVEEIVPDHSAVGVKMVSVGEPYFAGHFPDYPIMPGVLIVEAMAQTAACMVSVTLGGDTDDKLVFLPPSTR' A
#
# COMPACT_ATOMS: atom_id res chain seq x y z
N MET A 1 3.01 -6.79 -7.27
CA MET A 1 2.68 -5.38 -7.61
C MET A 1 3.16 -4.54 -6.44
N LEU A 2 4.05 -3.58 -6.68
CA LEU A 2 4.50 -2.63 -5.67
C LEU A 2 3.87 -1.28 -6.03
N LEU A 3 3.12 -0.68 -5.11
CA LEU A 3 2.39 0.56 -5.37
C LEU A 3 3.07 1.75 -4.69
N ILE A 4 3.48 1.62 -3.43
CA ILE A 4 4.13 2.73 -2.72
C ILE A 4 5.59 2.87 -3.15
N GLU A 5 6.03 4.10 -3.43
CA GLU A 5 7.42 4.39 -3.78
C GLU A 5 8.29 4.68 -2.54
N ARG A 6 7.70 5.23 -1.48
CA ARG A 6 8.41 5.46 -0.21
C ARG A 6 7.48 5.45 1.00
N VAL A 7 8.08 5.24 2.16
CA VAL A 7 7.46 5.47 3.47
C VAL A 7 8.20 6.64 4.12
N GLU A 8 7.46 7.65 4.57
CA GLU A 8 8.02 8.87 5.17
C GLU A 8 8.08 8.80 6.69
N GLU A 9 7.09 8.17 7.30
CA GLU A 9 6.97 8.06 8.76
C GLU A 9 6.44 6.68 9.16
N ILE A 10 7.01 6.12 10.22
CA ILE A 10 6.50 4.93 10.91
C ILE A 10 6.55 5.19 12.41
N VAL A 11 5.39 5.17 13.04
CA VAL A 11 5.21 5.08 14.50
C VAL A 11 4.77 3.64 14.79
N PRO A 12 5.66 2.79 15.34
CA PRO A 12 5.34 1.39 15.61
C PRO A 12 4.04 1.23 16.40
N ASP A 13 3.27 0.19 16.07
CA ASP A 13 1.93 -0.09 16.65
C ASP A 13 0.87 1.02 16.53
N HIS A 14 1.12 2.11 15.80
CA HIS A 14 0.22 3.27 15.78
C HIS A 14 -0.13 3.76 14.38
N SER A 15 0.85 4.18 13.58
CA SER A 15 0.61 4.79 12.27
C SER A 15 1.81 4.73 11.34
N ALA A 16 1.57 4.74 10.03
CA ALA A 16 2.61 4.95 9.02
C ALA A 16 2.09 5.81 7.85
N VAL A 17 3.01 6.55 7.23
CA VAL A 17 2.74 7.44 6.10
C VAL A 17 3.48 6.92 4.88
N GLY A 18 2.73 6.34 3.93
CA GLY A 18 3.23 5.88 2.65
C GLY A 18 2.89 6.85 1.53
N VAL A 19 3.76 6.95 0.52
CA VAL A 19 3.54 7.81 -0.64
C VAL A 19 3.37 6.94 -1.88
N LYS A 20 2.25 7.17 -2.57
CA LYS A 20 1.98 6.71 -3.93
C LYS A 20 2.03 7.90 -4.89
N MET A 21 2.97 7.88 -5.82
CA MET A 21 2.99 8.79 -6.96
C MET A 21 1.98 8.30 -8.00
N VAL A 22 1.10 9.21 -8.44
CA VAL A 22 0.07 8.91 -9.43
C VAL A 22 0.43 9.58 -10.74
N SER A 23 0.47 8.81 -11.82
CA SER A 23 0.74 9.32 -13.17
C SER A 23 -0.25 8.76 -14.17
N VAL A 24 -0.73 9.59 -15.09
CA VAL A 24 -1.62 9.17 -16.19
C VAL A 24 -1.01 8.09 -17.09
N GLY A 25 0.32 7.90 -17.05
CA GLY A 25 1.02 6.84 -17.77
C GLY A 25 0.85 5.44 -17.17
N GLU A 26 0.21 5.30 -16.00
CA GLU A 26 0.00 4.00 -15.37
C GLU A 26 -1.06 3.17 -16.12
N PRO A 27 -0.86 1.84 -16.27
CA PRO A 27 -1.61 1.02 -17.23
C PRO A 27 -3.11 0.93 -16.94
N TYR A 28 -3.52 1.10 -15.68
CA TYR A 28 -4.94 1.04 -15.31
C TYR A 28 -5.73 2.26 -15.78
N PHE A 29 -5.10 3.41 -16.05
CA PHE A 29 -5.81 4.60 -16.55
C PHE A 29 -6.33 4.43 -17.97
N ALA A 30 -5.75 3.53 -18.77
CA ALA A 30 -6.25 3.23 -20.12
C ALA A 30 -7.64 2.58 -20.12
N GLY A 31 -8.01 1.88 -19.03
CA GLY A 31 -9.27 1.14 -18.92
C GLY A 31 -10.17 1.57 -17.77
N HIS A 32 -9.68 2.39 -16.85
CA HIS A 32 -10.41 2.81 -15.65
C HIS A 32 -10.40 4.34 -15.54
N PHE A 33 -11.25 5.06 -16.27
CA PHE A 33 -12.15 4.61 -17.34
C PHE A 33 -11.71 5.25 -18.66
N PRO A 34 -12.02 4.66 -19.83
CA PRO A 34 -11.47 5.11 -21.12
C PRO A 34 -11.61 6.62 -21.40
N ASP A 35 -12.75 7.21 -21.05
CA ASP A 35 -13.02 8.65 -21.21
C ASP A 35 -12.91 9.45 -19.90
N TYR A 36 -12.61 8.76 -18.79
CA TYR A 36 -12.54 9.35 -17.46
C TYR A 36 -11.47 8.63 -16.62
N PRO A 37 -10.17 8.88 -16.88
CA PRO A 37 -9.08 8.20 -16.19
C PRO A 37 -9.12 8.55 -14.70
N ILE A 38 -9.36 7.55 -13.87
CA ILE A 38 -9.47 7.66 -12.42
C ILE A 38 -8.76 6.47 -11.75
N MET A 39 -8.05 6.73 -10.65
CA MET A 39 -7.36 5.66 -9.97
C MET A 39 -8.37 4.64 -9.40
N PRO A 40 -8.21 3.33 -9.66
CA PRO A 40 -9.08 2.32 -9.06
C PRO A 40 -9.00 2.36 -7.53
N GLY A 41 -10.15 2.46 -6.85
CA GLY A 41 -10.19 2.53 -5.39
C GLY A 41 -9.52 1.33 -4.69
N VAL A 42 -9.60 0.15 -5.31
CA VAL A 42 -8.91 -1.06 -4.81
C VAL A 42 -7.39 -0.91 -4.79
N LEU A 43 -6.79 -0.14 -5.70
CA LEU A 43 -5.34 0.12 -5.68
C LEU A 43 -4.96 1.12 -4.60
N ILE A 44 -5.85 2.04 -4.24
CA ILE A 44 -5.66 2.93 -3.08
C ILE A 44 -5.64 2.08 -1.81
N VAL A 45 -6.59 1.14 -1.66
CA VAL A 45 -6.64 0.22 -0.52
C VAL A 45 -5.42 -0.68 -0.46
N GLU A 46 -4.96 -1.20 -1.60
CA GLU A 46 -3.75 -2.01 -1.68
C GLU A 46 -2.49 -1.20 -1.30
N ALA A 47 -2.39 0.07 -1.71
CA ALA A 47 -1.28 0.93 -1.30
C ALA A 47 -1.29 1.22 0.22
N MET A 48 -2.47 1.39 0.82
CA MET A 48 -2.63 1.49 2.28
C MET A 48 -2.22 0.19 2.98
N ALA A 49 -2.60 -0.97 2.43
CA ALA A 49 -2.21 -2.27 2.95
C ALA A 49 -0.68 -2.47 2.94
N GLN A 50 -0.01 -2.10 1.85
CA GLN A 50 1.45 -2.13 1.74
C GLN A 50 2.11 -1.20 2.76
N THR A 51 1.55 -0.01 2.97
CA THR A 51 2.04 0.95 3.99
C THR A 51 1.91 0.36 5.40
N ALA A 52 0.76 -0.25 5.73
CA ALA A 52 0.54 -0.92 7.01
C ALA A 52 1.50 -2.11 7.19
N ALA A 53 1.79 -2.86 6.12
CA ALA A 53 2.73 -3.96 6.17
C ALA A 53 4.16 -3.51 6.54
N CYS A 54 4.61 -2.36 6.02
CA CYS A 54 5.88 -1.75 6.44
C CYS A 54 5.89 -1.42 7.95
N MET A 55 4.82 -0.84 8.47
CA MET A 55 4.69 -0.55 9.91
C MET A 55 4.78 -1.83 10.76
N VAL A 56 4.07 -2.88 10.36
CA VAL A 56 4.06 -4.17 11.07
C VAL A 56 5.45 -4.82 11.05
N SER A 57 6.16 -4.79 9.91
CA SER A 57 7.52 -5.34 9.82
C SER A 57 8.49 -4.65 10.80
N VAL A 58 8.44 -3.31 10.88
CA VAL A 58 9.26 -2.55 11.83
C VAL A 58 8.87 -2.84 13.27
N THR A 59 7.56 -2.89 13.55
CA THR A 59 7.02 -3.18 14.88
C THR A 59 7.46 -4.55 15.40
N LEU A 60 7.52 -5.56 14.53
CA LEU A 60 7.89 -6.93 14.89
C LEU A 60 9.41 -7.17 14.95
N GLY A 61 10.24 -6.14 14.84
CA GLY A 61 11.68 -6.25 15.01
C GLY A 61 12.48 -6.63 13.76
N GLY A 62 11.93 -6.37 12.56
CA GLY A 62 12.73 -6.22 11.33
C GLY A 62 13.30 -7.48 10.69
N ASP A 63 13.07 -8.68 11.23
CA ASP A 63 13.52 -9.93 10.60
C ASP A 63 12.36 -10.60 9.85
N THR A 64 12.06 -10.03 8.67
CA THR A 64 10.97 -10.45 7.77
C THR A 64 11.46 -10.96 6.42
N ASP A 65 12.73 -11.38 6.31
CA ASP A 65 13.32 -11.90 5.05
C ASP A 65 12.55 -13.10 4.45
N ASP A 66 11.70 -13.78 5.23
CA ASP A 66 10.83 -14.88 4.78
C ASP A 66 9.40 -14.85 5.34
N LYS A 67 8.95 -13.71 5.90
CA LYS A 67 7.61 -13.61 6.52
C LYS A 67 6.66 -12.80 5.66
N LEU A 68 5.71 -13.49 5.02
CA LEU A 68 4.55 -12.85 4.41
C LEU A 68 3.76 -12.10 5.47
N VAL A 69 3.68 -10.77 5.36
CA VAL A 69 2.79 -9.96 6.18
C VAL A 69 1.37 -10.13 5.65
N PHE A 70 0.64 -11.08 6.24
CA PHE A 70 -0.76 -11.34 5.92
C PHE A 70 -1.65 -10.42 6.76
N LEU A 71 -2.46 -9.60 6.09
CA LEU A 71 -3.52 -8.80 6.72
C LEU A 71 -4.81 -9.63 6.70
N PRO A 72 -5.19 -10.32 7.80
CA PRO A 72 -6.46 -11.02 7.84
C PRO A 72 -7.61 -10.01 7.75
N PRO A 73 -8.73 -10.35 7.08
CA PRO A 73 -9.95 -9.57 7.20
C PRO A 73 -10.35 -9.54 8.68
N SER A 74 -10.60 -8.36 9.23
CA SER A 74 -11.00 -8.21 10.63
C SER A 74 -12.37 -8.87 10.82
N THR A 75 -12.40 -10.10 11.34
CA THR A 75 -13.63 -10.70 11.86
C THR A 75 -13.95 -10.08 13.21
N ARG A 76 -14.74 -9.03 13.17
CA ARG A 76 -15.80 -8.78 14.15
C ARG A 76 -17.12 -8.72 13.42
#